data_AF-A0A0C4FDS1-F1
#
_entry.id   AF-A0A0C4FDS1-F1
#
_cell.length_a   1.000
_cell.length_b   1.000
_cell.length_c   1.000
_cell.angle_alpha   90.00
_cell.angle_beta   90.00
_cell.angle_gamma   90.00
#
_symmetry.space_group_name_H-M   'P 1'
#
loop_
_entity.id
_entity.type
_entity.pdbx_description
1 polymer ?
#
loop_
_entity_poly.entity_id
_entity_poly.type
_entity_poly.pdbx_seq_one_letter_code
_entity_poly.pdbx_strand_id
1 'polypeptide(L)'
;LQHPSGIEYQELVIIEDLFFILLGIEGTFIEYHENFSPDDPFERLQGARFSIDKDLDPSLREIVERILPLATYYTSIDAFVAAHSHLDCGLVNHALCASIRDILK
;
A
#
# COMPACT_ATOMS: atom_id res chain seq x y z
N LEU A 1 -6.93 -25.77 21.39
CA LEU A 1 -6.28 -25.20 20.20
C LEU A 1 -5.24 -24.24 20.72
N GLN A 2 -3.97 -24.56 20.55
CA GLN A 2 -2.87 -23.77 21.11
C GLN A 2 -2.83 -22.47 20.31
N HIS A 3 -3.17 -21.35 20.95
CA HIS A 3 -2.99 -20.04 20.34
C HIS A 3 -1.50 -19.88 20.00
N PRO A 4 -1.16 -19.39 18.79
CA PRO A 4 0.23 -19.17 18.43
C PRO A 4 0.88 -18.28 19.50
N SER A 5 2.14 -18.57 19.82
CA SER A 5 2.92 -17.73 20.71
C SER A 5 2.95 -16.28 20.17
N GLY A 6 3.12 -15.29 21.04
CA GLY A 6 2.90 -13.87 20.68
C GLY A 6 3.56 -13.43 19.37
N ILE A 7 4.76 -13.94 19.06
CA ILE A 7 5.48 -13.63 17.82
C ILE A 7 4.96 -14.41 16.60
N GLU A 8 4.64 -15.69 16.72
CA GLU A 8 4.06 -16.50 15.62
C GLU A 8 2.69 -15.95 15.19
N TYR A 9 1.93 -15.40 16.15
CA TYR A 9 0.69 -14.70 15.85
C TYR A 9 0.96 -13.42 15.06
N GLN A 10 1.92 -12.60 15.51
CA GLN A 10 2.29 -11.36 14.81
C GLN A 10 2.81 -11.64 13.39
N GLU A 11 3.59 -12.70 13.17
CA GLU A 11 4.03 -13.11 11.83
C GLU A 11 2.86 -13.37 10.89
N LEU A 12 1.84 -14.11 11.36
CA LEU A 12 0.66 -14.42 10.55
C LEU A 12 -0.14 -13.15 10.21
N VAL A 13 -0.34 -12.28 11.19
CA VAL A 13 -1.08 -11.02 11.01
C VAL A 13 -0.33 -10.07 10.08
N ILE A 14 1.00 -9.97 10.17
CA ILE A 14 1.77 -9.10 9.27
C ILE A 14 1.68 -9.55 7.81
N ILE A 15 1.61 -10.85 7.54
CA ILE A 15 1.40 -11.35 6.18
C ILE A 15 0.04 -10.88 5.63
N GLU A 16 -1.01 -10.94 6.46
CA GLU A 16 -2.34 -10.47 6.11
C GLU A 16 -2.37 -8.94 5.92
N ASP A 17 -1.80 -8.19 6.85
CA ASP A 17 -1.71 -6.73 6.79
C ASP A 17 -0.97 -6.26 5.53
N LEU A 18 0.16 -6.87 5.19
CA LEU A 18 0.92 -6.54 3.98
C LEU A 18 0.11 -6.79 2.71
N PHE A 19 -0.77 -7.79 2.70
CA PHE A 19 -1.68 -8.02 1.59
C PHE A 19 -2.81 -6.98 1.57
N PHE A 20 -3.38 -6.64 2.73
CA PHE A 20 -4.46 -5.66 2.85
C PHE A 20 -4.03 -4.26 2.42
N ILE A 21 -2.84 -3.80 2.82
CA ILE A 21 -2.38 -2.46 2.43
C ILE A 21 -2.19 -2.32 0.91
N LEU A 22 -1.83 -3.40 0.22
CA LEU A 22 -1.70 -3.40 -1.24
C LEU A 22 -3.06 -3.31 -1.93
N LEU A 23 -4.13 -3.69 -1.24
CA LEU A 23 -5.52 -3.53 -1.68
C LEU A 23 -6.15 -2.21 -1.20
N GLY A 24 -5.40 -1.39 -0.47
CA GLY A 24 -5.88 -0.14 0.10
C GLY A 24 -6.77 -0.32 1.33
N ILE A 25 -6.55 -1.39 2.09
CA ILE A 25 -7.29 -1.73 3.31
C ILE A 25 -6.32 -1.63 4.49
N GLU A 26 -6.75 -1.01 5.60
CA GLU A 26 -5.95 -0.96 6.83
C GLU A 26 -5.89 -2.34 7.50
N GLY A 27 -4.72 -2.68 8.03
CA GLY A 27 -4.46 -3.91 8.76
C GLY A 27 -4.59 -3.74 10.27
N THR A 28 -4.04 -4.68 11.03
CA THR A 28 -4.04 -4.67 12.50
C THR A 28 -2.84 -3.94 13.08
N PHE A 29 -1.66 -4.15 12.52
CA PHE A 29 -0.39 -3.53 12.92
C PHE A 29 0.08 -2.48 11.91
N ILE A 30 -0.46 -2.47 10.69
CA ILE A 30 -0.14 -1.51 9.64
C ILE A 30 -1.39 -0.76 9.22
N GLU A 31 -1.42 0.53 9.47
CA GLU A 31 -2.55 1.41 9.17
C GLU A 31 -2.07 2.61 8.33
N TYR A 32 -3.00 3.40 7.79
CA TYR A 32 -2.60 4.66 7.17
C TYR A 32 -2.03 5.61 8.22
N HIS A 33 -1.08 6.44 7.79
CA HIS A 33 -0.57 7.50 8.63
C HIS A 33 -1.67 8.56 8.84
N GLU A 34 -1.80 9.12 10.04
CA GLU A 34 -2.82 10.13 10.39
C GLU A 34 -2.84 11.36 9.47
N ASN A 35 -1.71 11.64 8.83
CA ASN A 35 -1.50 12.75 7.89
C ASN A 35 -1.72 12.35 6.42
N PHE A 36 -2.30 11.19 6.16
CA PHE A 36 -2.62 10.69 4.82
C PHE A 36 -4.13 10.51 4.70
N SER A 37 -4.71 11.05 3.64
CA SER A 37 -6.12 10.87 3.31
C SER A 37 -6.22 9.95 2.09
N PRO A 38 -6.72 8.71 2.23
CA PRO A 38 -6.88 7.78 1.11
C PRO A 38 -7.91 8.28 0.09
N ASP A 39 -8.80 9.19 0.47
CA ASP A 39 -9.82 9.76 -0.43
C ASP A 39 -9.34 11.00 -1.19
N ASP A 40 -8.18 11.58 -0.83
CA ASP A 40 -7.63 12.75 -1.50
C ASP A 40 -6.81 12.32 -2.73
N PRO A 41 -7.22 12.71 -3.96
CA PRO A 41 -6.50 12.34 -5.19
C PRO A 41 -5.05 12.85 -5.25
N PHE A 42 -4.77 14.00 -4.65
CA PHE A 42 -3.43 14.58 -4.64
C PHE A 42 -2.50 13.80 -3.71
N GLU A 43 -2.95 13.45 -2.51
CA GLU A 43 -2.18 12.60 -1.58
C GLU A 43 -1.98 11.20 -2.17
N ARG A 44 -3.01 10.61 -2.78
CA ARG A 44 -2.90 9.31 -3.47
C ARG A 44 -1.82 9.32 -4.56
N LEU A 45 -1.70 10.41 -5.34
CA LEU A 45 -0.63 10.56 -6.33
C LEU A 45 0.77 10.61 -5.70
N GLN A 46 0.91 11.13 -4.48
CA GLN A 46 2.17 11.09 -3.73
C GLN A 46 2.49 9.70 -3.17
N GLY A 47 1.51 8.79 -3.17
CA GLY A 47 1.61 7.45 -2.62
C GLY A 47 1.17 7.39 -1.16
N ALA A 48 0.59 6.24 -0.78
CA ALA A 48 0.12 6.02 0.58
C ALA A 48 1.26 6.09 1.60
N ARG A 49 0.98 6.72 2.74
CA ARG A 49 1.85 6.74 3.91
C ARG A 49 1.25 5.85 4.98
N PHE A 50 2.10 5.08 5.64
CA PHE A 50 1.67 4.08 6.61
C PHE A 50 2.28 4.38 7.98
N SER A 51 1.60 3.94 9.02
CA SER A 51 2.10 3.87 10.38
C SER A 51 2.17 2.40 10.81
N ILE A 52 3.14 2.07 11.67
CA ILE A 52 3.34 0.71 12.18
C ILE A 52 3.15 0.75 13.69
N ASP A 53 2.22 -0.03 14.21
CA ASP A 53 1.93 -0.15 15.63
C ASP A 53 3.21 -0.45 16.42
N LYS A 54 3.47 0.34 17.46
CA LYS A 54 4.62 0.26 18.37
C LYS A 54 4.80 -1.12 19.04
N ASP A 55 3.72 -1.88 19.20
CA ASP A 55 3.70 -3.17 19.90
C ASP A 55 4.10 -4.35 18.99
N LEU A 56 4.36 -4.10 17.70
CA LEU A 56 4.92 -5.08 16.77
C LEU A 56 6.38 -5.43 17.14
N ASP A 57 6.71 -6.73 17.11
CA ASP A 57 8.07 -7.20 17.37
C ASP A 57 9.11 -6.45 16.51
N PRO A 58 10.24 -5.99 17.09
CA PRO A 58 11.22 -5.18 16.37
C PRO A 58 11.80 -5.84 15.12
N SER A 59 11.94 -7.17 15.10
CA SER A 59 12.48 -7.88 13.93
C SER A 59 11.48 -7.89 12.77
N LEU A 60 10.18 -8.05 13.07
CA LEU A 60 9.11 -7.96 12.08
C LEU A 60 8.94 -6.53 11.58
N ARG A 61 9.04 -5.54 12.47
CA ARG A 61 9.04 -4.11 12.09
C ARG A 61 10.08 -3.80 11.03
N GLU A 62 11.33 -4.24 11.24
CA GLU A 62 12.42 -3.97 10.29
C GLU A 62 12.11 -4.53 8.89
N ILE A 63 11.48 -5.71 8.83
CA ILE A 63 11.04 -6.32 7.57
C ILE A 63 9.92 -5.51 6.93
N VAL A 64 8.89 -5.15 7.71
CA VAL A 64 7.74 -4.35 7.24
C VAL A 64 8.20 -3.00 6.69
N GLU A 65 9.05 -2.28 7.41
CA GLU A 65 9.59 -0.97 6.99
C GLU A 65 10.31 -1.03 5.65
N ARG A 66 10.93 -2.17 5.31
CA ARG A 66 11.58 -2.38 4.01
C ARG A 66 10.60 -2.70 2.88
N ILE A 67 9.41 -3.23 3.20
CA ILE A 67 8.38 -3.61 2.23
C ILE A 67 7.43 -2.45 1.94
N LEU A 68 7.07 -1.65 2.95
CA LEU A 68 6.11 -0.55 2.84
C LEU A 68 6.37 0.44 1.69
N PRO A 69 7.63 0.81 1.34
CA PRO A 69 7.89 1.65 0.19
C PRO A 69 7.31 1.11 -1.11
N LEU A 70 7.23 -0.22 -1.29
CA LEU A 70 6.60 -0.83 -2.46
C LEU A 70 5.10 -0.54 -2.50
N ALA A 71 4.42 -0.59 -1.36
CA ALA A 71 3.00 -0.25 -1.27
C ALA A 71 2.76 1.25 -1.57
N THR A 72 3.65 2.13 -1.09
CA THR A 72 3.62 3.56 -1.43
C THR A 72 3.77 3.78 -2.93
N TYR A 73 4.73 3.12 -3.59
CA TYR A 73 4.91 3.27 -5.04
C TYR A 73 3.75 2.66 -5.83
N TYR A 74 3.27 1.48 -5.44
CA TYR A 74 2.14 0.83 -6.08
C TYR A 74 0.89 1.73 -6.07
N THR A 75 0.54 2.26 -4.89
CA THR A 75 -0.63 3.15 -4.74
C THR A 75 -0.49 4.45 -5.51
N SER A 76 0.71 5.03 -5.58
CA SER A 76 1.00 6.20 -6.41
C SER A 76 0.83 5.92 -7.91
N ILE A 77 1.33 4.78 -8.40
CA ILE A 77 1.23 4.39 -9.81
C ILE A 77 -0.22 4.09 -10.18
N ASP A 78 -0.97 3.41 -9.33
CA ASP A 78 -2.40 3.15 -9.52
C ASP A 78 -3.19 4.47 -9.60
N ALA A 79 -2.94 5.40 -8.68
CA ALA A 79 -3.54 6.73 -8.68
C ALA A 79 -3.18 7.53 -9.93
N PHE A 80 -1.93 7.44 -10.41
CA PHE A 80 -1.50 8.07 -11.65
C PHE A 80 -2.31 7.56 -12.84
N VAL A 81 -2.44 6.24 -12.98
CA VAL A 81 -3.22 5.62 -14.06
C VAL A 81 -4.68 6.05 -13.99
N ALA A 82 -5.28 6.09 -12.80
CA ALA A 82 -6.66 6.53 -12.62
C ALA A 82 -6.86 8.00 -13.03
N ALA A 83 -5.98 8.89 -12.57
CA ALA A 83 -6.07 10.33 -12.84
C ALA A 83 -5.76 10.71 -14.30
N HIS A 84 -4.98 9.91 -15.02
CA HIS A 84 -4.49 10.23 -16.37
C HIS A 84 -5.12 9.38 -17.48
N SER A 85 -6.17 8.64 -17.16
CA SER A 85 -6.95 7.86 -18.13
C SER A 85 -8.22 8.57 -18.63
N HIS A 86 -8.46 9.82 -18.24
CA HIS A 86 -9.61 10.62 -18.71
C HIS A 86 -9.49 11.03 -20.19
N LEU A 87 -10.61 11.18 -20.87
CA LEU A 87 -10.69 11.49 -22.31
C LEU A 87 -9.96 12.77 -22.72
N ASP A 88 -9.74 13.69 -21.78
CA ASP A 88 -9.03 14.95 -22.00
C ASP A 88 -7.49 14.77 -22.09
N CYS A 89 -6.99 13.57 -21.80
CA CYS A 89 -5.58 13.24 -21.93
C CYS A 89 -5.19 12.95 -23.39
N GLY A 90 -3.95 13.31 -23.75
CA GLY A 90 -3.42 13.02 -25.09
C GLY A 90 -3.19 11.53 -25.33
N LEU A 91 -3.17 11.12 -26.60
CA LEU A 91 -2.98 9.72 -27.02
C LEU A 91 -1.71 9.06 -26.46
N VAL A 92 -0.61 9.81 -26.32
CA VAL A 92 0.64 9.30 -25.72
C VAL A 92 0.43 8.93 -24.25
N ASN A 93 -0.30 9.76 -23.49
CA ASN A 93 -0.58 9.51 -22.09
C ASN A 93 -1.50 8.29 -21.91
N HIS A 94 -2.49 8.14 -22.79
CA HIS A 94 -3.33 6.95 -22.83
C HIS A 94 -2.56 5.67 -23.13
N ALA A 95 -1.64 5.70 -24.10
CA ALA A 95 -0.78 4.56 -24.42
C ALA A 95 0.12 4.20 -23.24
N LEU A 96 0.72 5.19 -22.57
CA LEU A 96 1.50 4.98 -21.34
C LEU A 96 0.66 4.31 -20.25
N CYS A 97 -0.52 4.85 -19.95
CA CYS A 97 -1.43 4.28 -18.93
C CYS A 97 -1.87 2.86 -19.29
N ALA A 98 -2.09 2.55 -20.57
CA ALA A 98 -2.40 1.20 -21.02
C ALA A 98 -1.25 0.23 -20.73
N SER A 99 -0.02 0.58 -21.10
CA SER A 99 1.17 -0.23 -20.82
C SER A 99 1.41 -0.43 -19.33
N ILE A 100 1.25 0.61 -18.51
CA ILE A 100 1.39 0.49 -17.05
C ILE A 100 0.34 -0.47 -16.49
N ARG A 101 -0.93 -0.38 -16.91
CA ARG A 101 -1.97 -1.33 -16.48
C ARG A 101 -1.63 -2.77 -16.82
N ASP A 102 -1.01 -3.02 -17.95
CA ASP A 102 -0.62 -4.38 -18.34
C ASP A 102 0.54 -4.92 -17.49
N ILE A 103 1.36 -4.05 -16.90
CA ILE A 103 2.40 -4.42 -15.93
C ILE A 103 1.82 -4.65 -14.53
N LEU A 104 0.77 -3.93 -14.15
CA LEU A 104 0.11 -4.06 -12.83
C LEU A 104 -0.82 -5.28 -12.71
N LYS A 105 -1.11 -5.97 -13.80
CA LYS A 105 -1.97 -7.18 -13.85
C LYS A 105 -1.21 -8.46 -13.56
#